data_AF-A0A447N7Z5-F1
#
_entry.id   AF-A0A447N7Z5-F1
#
_cell.length_a   1.000
_cell.length_b   1.000
_cell.length_c   1.000
_cell.angle_alpha   90.00
_cell.angle_beta   90.00
_cell.angle_gamma   90.00
#
_symmetry.space_group_name_H-M   'P 1'
#
loop_
_entity.id
_entity.type
_entity.pdbx_description
1 polymer ?
#
loop_
_entity_poly.entity_id
_entity_poly.type
_entity_poly.pdbx_seq_one_letter_code
_entity_poly.pdbx_strand_id
1 'polypeptide(L)' 'MSRRCAASIRILTSFAVDEEAFLACPEESIDYAVMERTADAVVMPMDAGWSDVGSWSSLWEISAHTPEGNVHHGRRHQP' A
#
# COMPACT_ATOMS: atom_id res chain seq x y z
N MET A 1 12.89 -14.63 -33.03
CA MET A 1 13.72 -13.71 -32.21
C MET A 1 12.90 -13.25 -31.01
N SER A 2 13.02 -13.94 -29.88
CA SER A 2 12.34 -13.55 -28.62
C SER A 2 13.44 -13.18 -27.62
N ARG A 3 13.57 -11.89 -27.33
CA ARG A 3 14.47 -11.39 -26.27
C ARG A 3 13.59 -11.09 -25.06
N ARG A 4 13.70 -11.91 -24.02
CA ARG A 4 13.18 -11.59 -22.69
C ARG A 4 14.12 -10.56 -22.07
N CYS A 5 13.62 -9.35 -21.81
CA CYS A 5 14.27 -8.39 -20.94
C CYS A 5 14.00 -8.81 -19.48
N ALA A 6 15.02 -9.34 -18.80
CA ALA A 6 15.00 -9.44 -17.34
C ALA A 6 15.51 -8.10 -16.80
N ALA A 7 14.62 -7.23 -16.36
CA ALA A 7 14.99 -6.03 -15.62
C ALA A 7 15.42 -6.46 -14.21
N SER A 8 16.72 -6.42 -13.93
CA SER A 8 17.25 -6.61 -12.58
C SER A 8 17.04 -5.32 -11.79
N ILE A 9 15.99 -5.25 -10.98
CA ILE A 9 15.80 -4.17 -10.01
C ILE A 9 16.75 -4.44 -8.84
N ARG A 10 17.85 -3.67 -8.78
CA ARG A 10 18.67 -3.57 -7.56
C ARG A 10 18.08 -2.47 -6.70
N ILE A 11 17.45 -2.85 -5.59
CA ILE A 11 17.08 -1.90 -4.54
C ILE A 11 18.39 -1.61 -3.78
N LEU A 12 18.93 -0.41 -3.96
CA LEU A 12 20.04 0.10 -3.15
C LEU A 12 19.50 0.46 -1.76
N THR A 13 19.59 -0.47 -0.81
CA THR A 13 18.97 -0.35 0.52
C THR A 13 19.83 0.39 1.55
N SER A 14 20.65 1.37 1.16
CA SER A 14 21.28 2.25 2.15
C SER A 14 21.49 3.67 1.63
N PHE A 15 20.43 4.49 1.72
CA PHE A 15 20.55 5.94 1.71
C PHE A 15 20.05 6.46 3.05
N ALA A 16 20.83 7.33 3.69
CA ALA A 16 20.34 8.14 4.80
C ALA A 16 19.69 9.38 4.20
N VAL A 17 18.50 9.72 4.69
CA VAL A 17 17.85 10.99 4.33
C VAL A 17 18.51 12.09 5.16
N ASP A 18 18.82 13.22 4.51
CA ASP A 18 19.32 14.40 5.19
C ASP A 18 18.23 15.00 6.10
N GLU A 19 18.57 15.27 7.36
CA GLU A 19 17.60 15.68 8.39
C GLU A 19 17.02 17.07 8.11
N GLU A 20 17.86 18.03 7.71
CA GLU A 20 17.43 19.39 7.41
C GLU A 20 16.53 19.41 6.18
N ALA A 21 16.89 18.67 5.13
CA ALA A 21 16.06 18.52 3.93
C ALA A 21 14.72 17.83 4.22
N PHE A 22 14.69 16.85 5.12
CA PHE A 22 13.45 16.17 5.51
C PHE A 22 12.52 17.08 6.31
N LEU A 23 13.07 17.83 7.28
CA LEU A 23 12.30 18.79 8.08
C LEU A 23 11.74 19.96 7.25
N ALA A 24 12.42 20.32 6.16
CA ALA A 24 11.96 21.34 5.22
C ALA A 24 10.94 20.80 4.19
N CYS A 25 10.75 19.48 4.10
CA CYS A 25 9.84 18.88 3.13
C CYS A 25 8.37 19.16 3.51
N PRO A 26 7.52 19.62 2.57
CA PRO A 26 6.10 19.78 2.82
C PRO A 26 5.42 18.45 3.20
N GLU A 27 4.49 18.49 4.15
CA GLU A 27 3.64 17.36 4.54
C GLU A 27 2.44 17.24 3.58
N GLU A 28 2.72 16.98 2.31
CA GLU A 28 1.71 16.80 1.26
C GLU A 28 1.72 15.36 0.74
N SER A 29 0.55 14.80 0.41
CA SER A 29 0.47 13.49 -0.22
C SER A 29 1.05 13.55 -1.64
N ILE A 30 1.63 12.44 -2.10
CA ILE A 30 2.13 12.32 -3.48
C ILE A 30 1.01 12.47 -4.51
N ASP A 31 -0.20 12.01 -4.17
CA ASP A 31 -1.38 12.13 -5.00
C ASP A 31 -1.64 13.58 -5.37
N TYR A 32 -1.63 14.46 -4.36
CA TYR A 32 -1.81 15.89 -4.55
C TYR A 32 -0.59 16.57 -5.17
N ALA A 33 0.60 16.34 -4.61
CA ALA A 33 1.82 17.04 -5.02
C ALA A 33 2.21 16.76 -6.47
N VAL A 34 1.96 15.53 -6.96
CA VAL A 34 2.41 15.07 -8.28
C VAL A 34 1.27 14.48 -9.11
N MET A 35 0.54 13.50 -8.60
CA MET A 35 -0.33 12.66 -9.44
C MET A 35 -1.51 13.44 -10.04
N GLU A 36 -2.06 14.41 -9.31
CA GLU A 36 -3.12 15.30 -9.83
C GLU A 36 -2.61 16.34 -10.83
N ARG A 37 -1.29 16.61 -10.83
CA ARG A 37 -0.66 17.66 -11.65
C ARG A 37 0.06 17.12 -12.88
N THR A 38 0.31 15.82 -12.96
CA THR A 38 1.06 15.21 -14.06
C THR A 38 0.21 14.98 -15.30
N ALA A 39 0.77 15.29 -16.48
CA ALA A 39 0.18 14.91 -17.77
C ALA A 39 0.65 13.52 -18.25
N ASP A 40 1.67 12.95 -17.59
CA ASP A 40 2.37 11.74 -18.03
C ASP A 40 2.00 10.51 -17.17
N ALA A 41 0.71 10.35 -16.87
CA ALA A 41 0.19 9.21 -16.12
C ALA A 41 -0.51 8.19 -17.04
N VAL A 42 -0.34 6.90 -16.71
CA VAL A 42 -1.09 5.79 -17.32
C VAL A 42 -1.69 4.92 -16.21
N VAL A 43 -2.95 4.53 -16.37
CA VAL A 43 -3.67 3.69 -15.41
C VAL A 43 -3.87 2.30 -16.00
N MET A 44 -3.60 1.26 -15.21
CA MET A 44 -3.81 -0.13 -15.59
C MET A 44 -4.89 -0.75 -14.70
N PRO A 45 -5.92 -1.42 -15.28
CA PRO A 45 -6.92 -2.11 -14.47
C PRO A 45 -6.28 -3.26 -13.68
N MET A 46 -6.66 -3.39 -12.42
CA MET A 46 -6.21 -4.44 -11.52
C MET A 46 -7.41 -5.15 -10.89
N ASP A 47 -7.48 -6.46 -11.09
CA ASP A 47 -8.44 -7.33 -10.42
C ASP A 47 -7.68 -8.31 -9.52
N ALA A 48 -7.45 -7.89 -8.27
CA ALA A 48 -6.66 -8.61 -7.28
C ALA A 48 -7.38 -8.74 -5.92
N GLY A 49 -8.66 -8.36 -5.84
CA GLY A 49 -9.41 -8.32 -4.57
C GLY A 49 -8.81 -7.36 -3.53
N TRP A 50 -8.13 -6.30 -3.96
CA TRP A 50 -7.45 -5.35 -3.08
C TRP A 50 -8.44 -4.46 -2.31
N SER A 51 -8.13 -4.17 -1.04
CA SER A 51 -8.82 -3.23 -0.16
C SER A 51 -7.79 -2.47 0.68
N ASP A 52 -7.98 -1.17 0.87
CA ASP A 52 -7.06 -0.32 1.62
C ASP A 52 -7.15 -0.47 3.15
N VAL A 53 -8.21 -1.17 3.61
CA VAL A 53 -8.53 -1.41 5.02
C VAL A 53 -8.19 -0.21 5.92
N GLY A 54 -8.85 0.93 5.68
CA GLY A 54 -8.57 2.17 6.41
C GLY A 54 -9.23 2.30 7.78
N SER A 55 -10.13 1.39 8.18
CA SER A 55 -10.91 1.51 9.42
C SER A 55 -11.26 0.17 10.07
N TRP A 56 -11.59 0.20 11.36
CA TRP A 56 -12.06 -0.99 12.08
C TRP A 56 -13.38 -1.55 11.52
N SER A 57 -14.26 -0.71 10.98
CA SER A 57 -15.46 -1.16 10.28
C SER A 57 -15.12 -1.87 8.97
N SER A 58 -14.13 -1.37 8.21
CA SER A 58 -13.65 -2.02 6.99
C SER A 58 -13.11 -3.42 7.28
N LEU A 59 -12.41 -3.61 8.40
CA LEU A 59 -11.96 -4.93 8.85
C LEU A 59 -13.13 -5.88 9.15
N TRP A 60 -14.18 -5.38 9.81
CA TRP A 60 -15.37 -6.19 10.10
C TRP A 60 -16.07 -6.63 8.81
N GLU A 61 -16.28 -5.71 7.87
CA GLU A 61 -16.95 -5.96 6.58
C GLU A 61 -16.26 -7.04 5.74
N ILE A 62 -14.92 -7.04 5.69
CA ILE A 62 -14.16 -8.02 4.91
C ILE A 62 -13.94 -9.36 5.63
N SER A 63 -14.30 -9.45 6.91
CA SER A 63 -14.05 -10.63 7.72
C SER A 63 -15.15 -11.69 7.60
N ALA A 64 -14.80 -12.95 7.87
CA ALA A 64 -15.78 -14.01 7.99
C ALA A 64 -16.60 -13.84 9.28
N HIS A 65 -17.92 -13.77 9.14
CA HIS A 65 -18.83 -13.60 10.27
C HIS A 65 -19.27 -14.95 10.82
N THR A 66 -19.43 -15.03 12.14
CA THR A 66 -20.10 -16.17 12.79
C THR A 66 -21.60 -16.14 12.51
N PRO A 67 -22.36 -17.22 12.76
CA PRO A 67 -23.82 -17.24 12.60
C PRO A 67 -24.55 -16.14 13.42
N GLU A 68 -23.93 -15.67 14.49
CA GLU A 68 -24.43 -14.59 15.35
C GLU A 68 -24.04 -13.19 14.85
N GLY A 69 -23.32 -13.09 13.71
CA GLY A 69 -22.90 -11.83 13.11
C GLY A 69 -21.64 -11.21 13.71
N ASN A 70 -20.89 -11.96 14.53
CA ASN A 70 -19.64 -11.48 15.13
C ASN A 70 -18.42 -11.83 14.28
N VAL A 71 -17.32 -11.11 14.49
CA VAL A 71 -16.01 -11.44 13.93
C VAL A 71 -15.04 -11.71 15.08
N HIS A 72 -14.35 -12.84 15.05
CA HIS A 72 -13.31 -13.20 16.01
C HIS A 72 -11.98 -13.40 15.29
N HIS A 73 -11.01 -12.53 15.57
CA HIS A 73 -9.67 -12.63 15.03
C HIS A 73 -8.64 -12.62 16.15
N GLY A 74 -7.84 -13.69 16.26
CA GLY A 74 -6.80 -13.83 17.27
C GLY A 74 -6.39 -15.28 17.50
N ARG A 75 -5.09 -15.52 17.74
CA ARG A 75 -4.61 -16.82 18.22
C ARG A 75 -4.77 -16.86 19.73
N ARG A 76 -5.60 -17.76 20.27
CA ARG A 76 -5.49 -18.13 21.68
C ARG A 76 -4.11 -18.75 21.91
N HIS A 77 -3.23 -18.09 22.64
CA HIS A 77 -2.14 -18.76 23.31
C HIS A 77 -2.76 -19.62 24.42
N GLN A 78 -2.89 -20.92 24.18
CA GLN A 78 -3.19 -21.87 25.23
C GLN A 78 -1.85 -22.29 25.87
N PRO A 79 -1.71 -22.22 27.20
CA PRO A 79 -0.60 -22.86 27.90
C PRO A 79 -0.67 -24.39 27.79
#